data_AF-A0A1J7GN79-F1
#
_entry.id   AF-A0A1J7GN79-F1
#
_cell.length_a   1.000
_cell.length_b   1.000
_cell.length_c   1.000
_cell.angle_alpha   90.00
_cell.angle_beta   90.00
_cell.angle_gamma   90.00
#
_symmetry.space_group_name_H-M   'P 1'
#
loop_
_entity.id
_entity.type
_entity.pdbx_description
1 polymer ?
#
loop_
_entity_poly.entity_id
_entity_poly.type
_entity_poly.pdbx_seq_one_letter_code
_entity_poly.pdbx_strand_id
1 'polypeptide(L)'
;MAVSIGIAYGEKNAIKNHERPQEREQEERDPRQQPRPRHQEEQEREHGREEERNREPSRGRSESEESREEEREQRREPSRGREQEQQPQHGRREEEEEWQPRRQRPQSRREEREQEQGSSSSSRRQSGYERREQREEREQEQEQGSRSDSRRQRNPYYFSSERFQTLYRNRNGQIRVLERFDQRTNRLENLQNYRIVEFQSKPNTLILPKHSDADYILVVLNGRATITIVNPDKRQAYNLEHGDALRLPAGTTSYILNPDDNQNLRVVKLAIPINNPGNFYDFYPSSTKDQQSYFNGFSRNTLEATFNTRYEEIQRIILGNEDGQEDEEQSRGQEQSHQDEGVIVRVSKEQIQELRKHAQSSSGKGKPSESGPFNLRSDEPIYSNKFGNFYEITPDRNPQAQDLDISLTFIEINEGGLLLPHYNSKAIFVVVVDEGEGNYELVGIRDQERQQDEQEQEEVRRYNAKLSEGDIFVIPAGHPISINASSNLRLLGFGINADENQRNFLAGSEDNVIRQLDKEVKQLTFPGSVEDVERLIKNQQQSYFANAQPQQQQQREKEGRRGRRGLIFSI
;
A
#
# COMPACT_ATOMS: atom_id res chain seq x y z
N MET A 1 -27.09 62.21 -18.25
CA MET A 1 -26.03 63.24 -18.27
C MET A 1 -24.95 62.85 -17.29
N ALA A 2 -23.73 62.61 -17.77
CA ALA A 2 -22.46 62.58 -17.04
C ALA A 2 -21.34 62.62 -18.10
N VAL A 3 -20.25 63.38 -17.91
CA VAL A 3 -19.32 63.75 -19.00
C VAL A 3 -17.86 63.82 -18.54
N SER A 4 -17.02 62.92 -19.08
CA SER A 4 -15.56 63.04 -19.40
C SER A 4 -14.58 63.49 -18.26
N ILE A 5 -13.23 63.57 -18.36
CA ILE A 5 -12.14 63.47 -19.39
C ILE A 5 -10.95 62.73 -18.69
N GLY A 6 -9.93 62.05 -19.25
CA GLY A 6 -9.36 61.87 -20.61
C GLY A 6 -8.52 60.56 -20.73
N ILE A 7 -7.59 60.25 -21.67
CA ILE A 7 -6.63 60.96 -22.57
C ILE A 7 -5.21 61.08 -21.95
N ALA A 8 -4.09 60.62 -22.55
CA ALA A 8 -3.75 59.83 -23.77
C ALA A 8 -2.42 59.06 -23.51
N TYR A 9 -1.78 58.21 -24.34
CA TYR A 9 -1.70 57.93 -25.80
C TYR A 9 -1.76 56.38 -26.05
N GLY A 10 -1.60 55.73 -27.21
CA GLY A 10 -1.09 56.06 -28.58
C GLY A 10 0.32 55.46 -28.81
N GLU A 11 0.73 54.96 -30.00
CA GLU A 11 0.12 54.89 -31.34
C GLU A 11 0.85 53.83 -32.23
N LYS A 12 0.14 52.92 -32.94
CA LYS A 12 0.35 52.54 -34.38
C LYS A 12 -0.52 51.37 -34.90
N ASN A 13 -0.69 51.32 -36.23
CA ASN A 13 -1.78 50.62 -36.94
C ASN A 13 -1.39 49.32 -37.66
N ALA A 14 -2.35 48.39 -37.76
CA ALA A 14 -2.56 47.51 -38.90
C ALA A 14 -4.08 47.31 -39.10
N ILE A 15 -4.58 47.28 -40.35
CA ILE A 15 -6.02 47.42 -40.66
C ILE A 15 -6.55 46.20 -41.42
N LYS A 16 -7.70 45.67 -40.99
CA LYS A 16 -8.74 45.13 -41.90
C LYS A 16 -10.13 45.01 -41.24
N ASN A 17 -11.13 45.36 -42.02
CA ASN A 17 -12.59 45.30 -41.74
C ASN A 17 -13.12 43.84 -41.87
N HIS A 18 -14.35 43.46 -41.45
CA HIS A 18 -15.52 44.22 -40.95
C HIS A 18 -16.40 43.34 -40.02
N GLU A 19 -17.27 43.99 -39.24
CA GLU A 19 -18.65 43.63 -38.84
C GLU A 19 -19.06 42.21 -38.37
N ARG A 20 -19.85 42.17 -37.28
CA ARG A 20 -20.68 41.02 -36.84
C ARG A 20 -22.15 41.25 -37.21
N PRO A 21 -22.90 40.20 -37.54
CA PRO A 21 -24.35 40.12 -37.30
C PRO A 21 -24.68 39.33 -36.01
N GLN A 22 -25.92 39.46 -35.53
CA GLN A 22 -26.48 38.68 -34.42
C GLN A 22 -27.34 37.50 -34.92
N GLU A 23 -27.58 36.55 -34.01
CA GLU A 23 -28.81 35.77 -33.83
C GLU A 23 -29.67 35.40 -35.05
N ARG A 24 -29.76 34.09 -35.32
CA ARG A 24 -31.00 33.41 -35.74
C ARG A 24 -30.91 31.90 -35.54
N GLU A 25 -31.76 31.38 -34.68
CA GLU A 25 -32.14 29.96 -34.69
C GLU A 25 -33.18 29.75 -35.81
N GLN A 26 -33.07 28.64 -36.55
CA GLN A 26 -34.15 28.12 -37.39
C GLN A 26 -34.14 26.60 -37.35
N GLU A 27 -35.26 26.00 -36.94
CA GLU A 27 -35.52 24.57 -37.16
C GLU A 27 -35.77 24.32 -38.66
N GLU A 28 -35.12 23.32 -39.26
CA GLU A 28 -35.62 22.70 -40.49
C GLU A 28 -36.47 21.47 -40.15
N ARG A 29 -37.73 21.48 -40.60
CA ARG A 29 -38.64 20.32 -40.58
C ARG A 29 -39.56 20.31 -41.79
N ASP A 30 -39.32 19.41 -42.74
CA ASP A 30 -40.34 18.63 -43.48
C ASP A 30 -39.63 17.60 -44.41
N PRO A 31 -40.32 16.68 -45.10
CA PRO A 31 -41.62 16.07 -44.80
C PRO A 31 -41.58 14.54 -44.65
N ARG A 32 -42.67 13.98 -44.11
CA ARG A 32 -43.25 12.61 -44.27
C ARG A 32 -43.63 11.98 -42.92
N GLN A 33 -44.81 12.33 -42.41
CA GLN A 33 -45.45 11.54 -41.36
C GLN A 33 -46.28 10.41 -41.98
N GLN A 34 -46.16 9.19 -41.43
CA GLN A 34 -47.20 8.18 -41.45
C GLN A 34 -47.65 7.93 -40.00
N PRO A 35 -48.94 7.68 -39.72
CA PRO A 35 -49.44 7.59 -38.35
C PRO A 35 -48.99 6.31 -37.65
N ARG A 36 -48.62 6.42 -36.36
CA ARG A 36 -48.42 5.25 -35.47
C ARG A 36 -49.76 4.69 -34.97
N PRO A 37 -49.86 3.38 -34.67
CA PRO A 37 -51.09 2.77 -34.15
C PRO A 37 -51.34 3.14 -32.67
N ARG A 38 -52.62 3.24 -32.29
CA ARG A 38 -53.08 3.80 -31.01
C ARG A 38 -52.68 3.06 -29.72
N HIS A 39 -52.13 1.85 -29.80
CA HIS A 39 -51.88 1.03 -28.61
C HIS A 39 -50.65 1.43 -27.78
N GLN A 40 -49.80 2.37 -28.25
CA GLN A 40 -48.66 2.86 -27.46
C GLN A 40 -49.04 4.01 -26.50
N GLU A 41 -50.01 4.87 -26.86
CA GLU A 41 -50.42 6.00 -26.00
C GLU A 41 -51.15 5.59 -24.72
N GLU A 42 -51.73 4.38 -24.65
CA GLU A 42 -52.42 3.91 -23.44
C GLU A 42 -51.42 3.35 -22.41
N GLN A 43 -50.39 2.61 -22.84
CA GLN A 43 -49.39 2.01 -21.94
C GLN A 43 -48.50 3.07 -21.29
N GLU A 44 -48.11 4.13 -22.01
CA GLU A 44 -47.36 5.26 -21.45
C GLU A 44 -48.17 6.04 -20.39
N ARG A 45 -49.50 6.01 -20.45
CA ARG A 45 -50.41 6.69 -19.50
C ARG A 45 -50.71 5.86 -18.23
N GLU A 46 -50.50 4.55 -18.26
CA GLU A 46 -50.58 3.71 -17.06
C GLU A 46 -49.28 3.76 -16.25
N HIS A 47 -48.12 3.61 -16.90
CA HIS A 47 -46.83 3.71 -16.21
C HIS A 47 -46.62 5.05 -15.48
N GLY A 48 -47.02 6.17 -16.09
CA GLY A 48 -46.93 7.50 -15.47
C GLY A 48 -47.80 7.70 -14.21
N ARG A 49 -48.67 6.75 -13.86
CA ARG A 49 -49.54 6.82 -12.66
C ARG A 49 -49.06 6.01 -11.47
N GLU A 50 -48.09 5.11 -11.65
CA GLU A 50 -47.50 4.35 -10.54
C GLU A 50 -46.31 5.09 -9.90
N GLU A 51 -45.52 5.82 -10.69
CA GLU A 51 -44.35 6.56 -10.19
C GLU A 51 -44.71 7.75 -9.27
N GLU A 52 -45.89 8.37 -9.42
CA GLU A 52 -46.35 9.46 -8.54
C GLU A 52 -46.73 9.00 -7.12
N ARG A 53 -46.85 7.69 -6.84
CA ARG A 53 -47.40 7.20 -5.56
C ARG A 53 -46.38 6.87 -4.46
N ASN A 54 -45.09 6.83 -4.76
CA ASN A 54 -44.05 6.34 -3.83
C ASN A 54 -42.97 7.38 -3.47
N ARG A 55 -43.31 8.68 -3.44
CA ARG A 55 -42.42 9.75 -2.94
C ARG A 55 -43.19 10.78 -2.09
N GLU A 56 -42.93 10.79 -0.78
CA GLU A 56 -42.75 11.97 0.12
C GLU A 56 -42.60 11.50 1.59
N PRO A 57 -42.06 12.31 2.53
CA PRO A 57 -41.18 11.78 3.57
C PRO A 57 -41.73 11.75 5.02
N SER A 58 -41.18 10.82 5.82
CA SER A 58 -41.40 10.72 7.26
C SER A 58 -40.66 11.81 8.06
N ARG A 59 -41.38 12.81 8.58
CA ARG A 59 -40.97 13.63 9.73
C ARG A 59 -41.86 13.29 10.93
N GLY A 60 -41.26 12.86 12.03
CA GLY A 60 -42.00 12.42 13.24
C GLY A 60 -42.12 13.50 14.31
N ARG A 61 -42.91 13.21 15.35
CA ARG A 61 -42.78 13.80 16.70
C ARG A 61 -43.31 12.85 17.79
N SER A 62 -43.15 13.26 19.04
CA SER A 62 -43.14 12.50 20.29
C SER A 62 -44.44 12.65 21.12
N GLU A 63 -44.42 12.04 22.33
CA GLU A 63 -45.39 12.14 23.44
C GLU A 63 -46.70 11.34 23.26
N SER A 64 -47.30 10.70 24.29
CA SER A 64 -47.01 10.68 25.74
C SER A 64 -47.37 9.35 26.45
N GLU A 65 -46.89 9.26 27.71
CA GLU A 65 -46.81 8.17 28.70
C GLU A 65 -48.13 7.58 29.29
N GLU A 66 -47.93 6.61 30.22
CA GLU A 66 -48.88 5.93 31.14
C GLU A 66 -49.97 5.03 30.49
N SER A 67 -50.25 3.80 30.95
CA SER A 67 -50.29 3.33 32.34
C SER A 67 -50.36 1.78 32.51
N ARG A 68 -49.73 1.25 33.59
CA ARG A 68 -50.18 0.13 34.48
C ARG A 68 -50.19 -1.33 33.95
N GLU A 69 -49.59 -2.29 34.69
CA GLU A 69 -50.16 -3.24 35.71
C GLU A 69 -51.14 -4.29 35.10
N GLU A 70 -51.14 -5.59 35.42
CA GLU A 70 -50.29 -6.42 36.31
C GLU A 70 -50.47 -7.94 35.99
N GLU A 71 -49.85 -8.80 36.82
CA GLU A 71 -50.13 -10.25 37.06
C GLU A 71 -49.30 -11.37 36.39
N ARG A 72 -48.37 -11.93 37.21
CA ARG A 72 -48.23 -13.36 37.58
C ARG A 72 -47.71 -14.41 36.56
N GLU A 73 -47.08 -15.53 36.99
CA GLU A 73 -46.19 -15.82 38.13
C GLU A 73 -45.65 -17.28 37.99
N GLN A 74 -44.73 -17.70 38.88
CA GLN A 74 -44.33 -19.11 39.16
C GLN A 74 -43.48 -19.81 38.07
N ARG A 75 -42.42 -20.58 38.39
CA ARG A 75 -41.97 -21.19 39.67
C ARG A 75 -40.44 -21.30 39.83
N ARG A 76 -39.94 -20.75 40.95
CA ARG A 76 -39.00 -21.34 41.95
C ARG A 76 -37.60 -21.83 41.54
N GLU A 77 -36.58 -21.17 42.13
CA GLU A 77 -35.32 -21.82 42.57
C GLU A 77 -35.56 -22.82 43.74
N PRO A 78 -34.52 -23.55 44.25
CA PRO A 78 -33.58 -22.97 45.23
C PRO A 78 -32.09 -23.39 45.05
N SER A 79 -31.09 -22.91 45.80
CA SER A 79 -30.73 -21.58 46.38
C SER A 79 -29.55 -21.78 47.36
N ARG A 80 -28.47 -20.96 47.29
CA ARG A 80 -27.41 -20.77 48.35
C ARG A 80 -26.48 -21.99 48.61
N GLY A 81 -25.25 -21.83 49.13
CA GLY A 81 -24.52 -20.63 49.55
C GLY A 81 -23.04 -20.91 49.96
N ARG A 82 -22.46 -19.98 50.74
CA ARG A 82 -21.10 -19.96 51.34
C ARG A 82 -20.81 -21.22 52.21
N GLU A 83 -19.58 -21.54 52.65
CA GLU A 83 -18.36 -20.72 52.82
C GLU A 83 -17.04 -21.55 52.66
N GLN A 84 -15.94 -21.16 53.32
CA GLN A 84 -14.57 -21.71 53.21
C GLN A 84 -14.40 -23.10 53.87
N GLU A 85 -13.51 -23.96 53.34
CA GLU A 85 -12.58 -24.75 54.19
C GLU A 85 -11.36 -25.32 53.41
N GLN A 86 -10.55 -26.18 54.05
CA GLN A 86 -9.13 -26.43 53.75
C GLN A 86 -8.83 -27.81 53.10
N GLN A 87 -7.59 -27.98 52.61
CA GLN A 87 -6.95 -29.28 52.29
C GLN A 87 -6.96 -30.22 53.52
N PRO A 88 -7.03 -31.57 53.40
CA PRO A 88 -5.90 -32.34 52.83
C PRO A 88 -6.11 -33.76 52.22
N GLN A 89 -5.13 -34.16 51.39
CA GLN A 89 -4.45 -35.47 51.28
C GLN A 89 -5.18 -36.83 51.07
N HIS A 90 -4.39 -37.75 50.48
CA HIS A 90 -4.58 -39.21 50.32
C HIS A 90 -5.71 -39.66 49.37
N GLY A 91 -5.64 -40.86 48.76
CA GLY A 91 -4.61 -41.91 48.85
C GLY A 91 -4.46 -42.71 47.55
N ARG A 92 -3.29 -43.33 47.35
CA ARG A 92 -2.89 -44.16 46.19
C ARG A 92 -2.67 -45.59 46.67
N ARG A 93 -2.97 -46.60 45.83
CA ARG A 93 -2.56 -48.04 45.83
C ARG A 93 -3.75 -48.97 45.50
N GLU A 94 -3.59 -50.21 45.02
CA GLU A 94 -2.39 -51.06 44.78
C GLU A 94 -2.65 -51.96 43.52
N GLU A 95 -1.71 -52.15 42.59
CA GLU A 95 -0.92 -53.40 42.30
C GLU A 95 -1.73 -54.51 41.58
N GLU A 96 -1.22 -55.58 40.95
CA GLU A 96 0.09 -56.27 40.74
C GLU A 96 0.20 -56.63 39.22
N GLU A 97 1.30 -57.04 38.55
CA GLU A 97 2.78 -57.00 38.72
C GLU A 97 3.43 -57.42 37.36
N GLU A 98 4.75 -57.21 37.13
CA GLU A 98 5.64 -58.19 36.42
C GLU A 98 7.14 -57.79 36.44
N TRP A 99 7.90 -58.41 37.36
CA TRP A 99 9.27 -58.96 37.29
C TRP A 99 10.40 -58.27 36.47
N GLN A 100 11.19 -57.44 37.18
CA GLN A 100 12.62 -57.64 37.59
C GLN A 100 13.58 -58.60 36.81
N PRO A 101 14.96 -58.46 36.89
CA PRO A 101 15.74 -57.82 37.96
C PRO A 101 17.02 -56.98 37.61
N ARG A 102 17.32 -56.07 38.55
CA ARG A 102 18.62 -55.55 39.05
C ARG A 102 19.97 -56.05 38.44
N ARG A 103 20.93 -55.11 38.28
CA ARG A 103 22.35 -55.30 38.74
C ARG A 103 23.07 -53.99 39.05
N GLN A 104 24.12 -54.07 39.88
CA GLN A 104 24.88 -52.93 40.45
C GLN A 104 26.18 -52.64 39.67
N ARG A 105 26.72 -51.41 39.79
CA ARG A 105 28.05 -51.03 39.26
C ARG A 105 29.18 -51.27 40.29
N PRO A 106 30.28 -51.96 39.93
CA PRO A 106 31.50 -52.05 40.73
C PRO A 106 32.54 -50.96 40.38
N GLN A 107 33.67 -50.94 41.09
CA GLN A 107 34.71 -49.90 41.04
C GLN A 107 36.04 -50.36 40.38
N SER A 108 36.77 -49.39 39.81
CA SER A 108 38.24 -49.26 39.78
C SER A 108 39.18 -50.42 39.39
N ARG A 109 39.96 -50.23 38.32
CA ARG A 109 41.44 -50.06 38.32
C ARG A 109 41.94 -49.63 36.92
N ARG A 110 42.83 -48.61 36.82
CA ARG A 110 44.30 -48.69 36.59
C ARG A 110 44.69 -49.42 35.29
N GLU A 111 45.63 -48.94 34.46
CA GLU A 111 46.56 -47.80 34.57
C GLU A 111 47.19 -47.47 33.19
N GLU A 112 47.45 -46.20 32.87
CA GLU A 112 48.77 -45.77 32.33
C GLU A 112 48.96 -44.23 32.32
N ARG A 113 50.18 -43.80 32.67
CA ARG A 113 50.87 -42.54 32.32
C ARG A 113 50.20 -41.20 32.66
N GLU A 114 50.50 -40.72 33.86
CA GLU A 114 50.85 -39.31 34.05
C GLU A 114 52.23 -39.05 33.45
N GLN A 115 52.38 -38.03 32.58
CA GLN A 115 53.57 -37.17 32.48
C GLN A 115 53.36 -36.06 31.43
N GLU A 116 52.90 -34.89 31.88
CA GLU A 116 53.58 -33.59 31.72
C GLU A 116 52.69 -32.42 32.18
N GLN A 117 53.32 -31.34 32.65
CA GLN A 117 52.79 -29.95 32.77
C GLN A 117 51.39 -29.80 33.45
N GLY A 118 51.24 -29.25 34.67
CA GLY A 118 52.10 -28.31 35.39
C GLY A 118 51.56 -26.88 35.29
N SER A 119 51.02 -26.35 36.40
CA SER A 119 50.77 -24.91 36.66
C SER A 119 49.78 -24.13 35.75
N SER A 120 48.49 -24.04 36.12
CA SER A 120 47.60 -22.87 35.81
C SER A 120 46.14 -22.97 36.34
N SER A 121 45.89 -23.60 37.49
CA SER A 121 44.53 -23.93 37.96
C SER A 121 43.81 -22.86 38.82
N SER A 122 44.46 -21.76 39.21
CA SER A 122 43.86 -20.72 40.07
C SER A 122 43.01 -19.69 39.29
N SER A 123 43.53 -19.18 38.17
CA SER A 123 43.00 -17.98 37.51
C SER A 123 41.65 -18.19 36.78
N ARG A 124 41.30 -19.45 36.46
CA ARG A 124 40.09 -19.78 35.70
C ARG A 124 38.78 -19.73 36.49
N ARG A 125 38.82 -19.58 37.82
CA ARG A 125 37.60 -19.59 38.66
C ARG A 125 36.99 -18.21 38.92
N GLN A 126 37.74 -17.11 38.87
CA GLN A 126 37.15 -15.76 39.04
C GLN A 126 36.45 -15.27 37.77
N SER A 127 37.08 -15.46 36.60
CA SER A 127 36.53 -15.11 35.28
C SER A 127 35.16 -15.75 34.95
N GLY A 128 34.74 -16.78 35.68
CA GLY A 128 33.43 -17.42 35.52
C GLY A 128 32.26 -16.67 36.18
N TYR A 129 32.51 -15.87 37.23
CA TYR A 129 31.47 -15.14 37.95
C TYR A 129 31.22 -13.75 37.35
N GLU A 130 32.28 -12.99 37.10
CA GLU A 130 32.21 -11.67 36.43
C GLU A 130 31.50 -11.76 35.06
N ARG A 131 31.74 -12.85 34.32
CA ARG A 131 31.11 -13.12 33.01
C ARG A 131 29.66 -13.59 33.10
N ARG A 132 29.18 -13.91 34.31
CA ARG A 132 27.78 -14.24 34.58
C ARG A 132 27.01 -12.99 35.02
N GLU A 133 27.58 -12.18 35.90
CA GLU A 133 27.00 -10.89 36.31
C GLU A 133 26.86 -9.96 35.10
N GLN A 134 27.91 -9.79 34.27
CA GLN A 134 27.81 -9.04 33.01
C GLN A 134 26.82 -9.61 31.98
N ARG A 135 26.34 -10.84 32.18
CA ARG A 135 25.31 -11.46 31.33
C ARG A 135 23.92 -11.22 31.88
N GLU A 136 23.73 -11.39 33.19
CA GLU A 136 22.46 -11.13 33.87
C GLU A 136 22.15 -9.62 33.91
N GLU A 137 23.16 -8.74 33.98
CA GLU A 137 23.01 -7.30 33.72
C GLU A 137 22.60 -7.00 32.28
N ARG A 138 23.23 -7.61 31.27
CA ARG A 138 22.87 -7.40 29.85
C ARG A 138 21.49 -7.93 29.50
N GLU A 139 21.08 -9.05 30.10
CA GLU A 139 19.73 -9.60 29.92
C GLU A 139 18.70 -8.69 30.62
N GLN A 140 19.02 -8.07 31.77
CA GLN A 140 18.19 -7.01 32.38
C GLN A 140 18.21 -5.68 31.60
N GLU A 141 19.32 -5.27 30.98
CA GLU A 141 19.35 -4.11 30.07
C GLU A 141 18.55 -4.36 28.80
N GLN A 142 18.47 -5.61 28.30
CA GLN A 142 17.63 -5.97 27.16
C GLN A 142 16.14 -6.06 27.54
N GLU A 143 15.79 -6.57 28.73
CA GLU A 143 14.41 -6.50 29.24
C GLU A 143 13.98 -5.07 29.58
N GLN A 144 14.85 -4.23 30.13
CA GLN A 144 14.55 -2.81 30.37
C GLN A 144 14.57 -1.99 29.08
N GLY A 145 15.41 -2.31 28.10
CA GLY A 145 15.37 -1.71 26.76
C GLY A 145 14.04 -2.00 26.06
N SER A 146 13.68 -3.29 25.95
CA SER A 146 12.42 -3.71 25.32
C SER A 146 11.17 -3.25 26.07
N ARG A 147 11.22 -3.02 27.39
CA ARG A 147 10.13 -2.40 28.17
C ARG A 147 10.13 -0.87 28.15
N SER A 148 11.26 -0.19 27.98
CA SER A 148 11.32 1.29 27.96
C SER A 148 11.01 1.90 26.59
N ASP A 149 11.33 1.23 25.48
CA ASP A 149 10.94 1.69 24.14
C ASP A 149 9.41 1.72 23.93
N SER A 150 8.64 1.04 24.80
CA SER A 150 7.17 1.11 24.84
C SER A 150 6.61 2.52 25.07
N ARG A 151 7.44 3.49 25.49
CA ARG A 151 7.05 4.89 25.72
C ARG A 151 7.64 5.89 24.73
N ARG A 152 8.44 5.46 23.75
CA ARG A 152 8.70 6.30 22.57
C ARG A 152 7.43 6.35 21.73
N GLN A 153 6.82 7.53 21.64
CA GLN A 153 5.57 7.78 20.92
C GLN A 153 5.58 7.21 19.49
N ARG A 154 5.06 6.00 19.35
CA ARG A 154 5.09 5.18 18.12
C ARG A 154 4.55 5.96 16.94
N ASN A 155 5.37 6.15 15.90
CA ASN A 155 4.97 6.82 14.67
C ASN A 155 3.81 6.02 14.01
N PRO A 156 2.59 6.57 13.93
CA PRO A 156 1.45 5.84 13.40
C PRO A 156 1.45 5.80 11.88
N TYR A 157 2.16 6.73 11.23
CA TYR A 157 2.25 6.89 9.78
C TYR A 157 3.33 6.00 9.14
N TYR A 158 4.15 5.28 9.93
CA TYR A 158 5.17 4.36 9.45
C TYR A 158 4.76 2.89 9.63
N PHE A 159 4.92 2.10 8.57
CA PHE A 159 4.53 0.70 8.43
C PHE A 159 5.70 -0.09 7.84
N SER A 160 6.56 -0.64 8.70
CA SER A 160 7.67 -1.49 8.25
C SER A 160 7.20 -2.71 7.45
N SER A 161 8.03 -3.18 6.52
CA SER A 161 7.82 -4.35 5.65
C SER A 161 7.51 -5.68 6.39
N GLU A 162 7.79 -5.76 7.69
CA GLU A 162 7.39 -6.85 8.59
C GLU A 162 5.87 -6.91 8.86
N ARG A 163 5.14 -5.82 8.56
CA ARG A 163 3.70 -5.65 8.88
C ARG A 163 2.75 -6.16 7.81
N PHE A 164 3.33 -6.80 6.80
CA PHE A 164 2.63 -7.53 5.75
C PHE A 164 2.18 -8.90 6.24
N GLN A 165 0.87 -9.07 6.40
CA GLN A 165 0.24 -10.37 6.62
C GLN A 165 0.34 -11.19 5.32
N THR A 166 0.82 -12.44 5.42
CA THR A 166 0.93 -13.31 4.24
C THR A 166 -0.42 -13.92 3.93
N LEU A 167 -1.00 -13.60 2.77
CA LEU A 167 -2.23 -14.22 2.26
C LEU A 167 -1.95 -15.57 1.60
N TYR A 168 -0.82 -15.67 0.90
CA TYR A 168 -0.42 -16.89 0.21
C TYR A 168 1.10 -17.02 0.15
N ARG A 169 1.65 -18.23 0.25
CA ARG A 169 3.08 -18.50 0.07
C ARG A 169 3.37 -19.96 -0.27
N ASN A 170 4.15 -20.20 -1.31
CA ASN A 170 4.73 -21.51 -1.61
C ASN A 170 6.20 -21.37 -2.08
N ARG A 171 6.75 -22.41 -2.71
CA ARG A 171 8.14 -22.39 -3.20
C ARG A 171 8.39 -21.40 -4.35
N ASN A 172 7.34 -20.98 -5.06
CA ASN A 172 7.40 -20.18 -6.28
C ASN A 172 7.17 -18.68 -6.04
N GLY A 173 6.45 -18.31 -4.98
CA GLY A 173 6.20 -16.91 -4.65
C GLY A 173 5.41 -16.70 -3.36
N GLN A 174 5.04 -15.44 -3.11
CA GLN A 174 4.18 -15.03 -2.01
C GLN A 174 3.27 -13.87 -2.41
N ILE A 175 2.09 -13.82 -1.80
CA ILE A 175 1.14 -12.71 -1.82
C ILE A 175 0.97 -12.24 -0.39
N ARG A 176 1.16 -10.95 -0.14
CA ARG A 176 1.05 -10.34 1.20
C ARG A 176 0.18 -9.09 1.16
N VAL A 177 -0.52 -8.79 2.25
CA VAL A 177 -1.31 -7.55 2.40
C VAL A 177 -0.88 -6.81 3.66
N LEU A 178 -0.77 -5.48 3.58
CA LEU A 178 -0.43 -4.64 4.71
C LEU A 178 -1.55 -4.63 5.77
N GLU A 179 -1.20 -4.45 7.05
CA GLU A 179 -2.17 -4.09 8.08
C GLU A 179 -3.01 -2.86 7.67
N ARG A 180 -4.25 -2.76 8.16
CA ARG A 180 -5.17 -1.67 7.82
C ARG A 180 -4.67 -0.34 8.38
N PHE A 181 -4.78 0.74 7.60
CA PHE A 181 -4.27 2.06 7.99
C PHE A 181 -5.01 2.64 9.21
N ASP A 182 -6.34 2.51 9.23
CA ASP A 182 -7.23 2.94 10.31
C ASP A 182 -6.95 2.24 11.65
N GLN A 183 -6.43 1.00 11.62
CA GLN A 183 -6.07 0.24 12.83
C GLN A 183 -4.86 0.82 13.58
N ARG A 184 -4.10 1.76 12.99
CA ARG A 184 -3.01 2.47 13.67
C ARG A 184 -3.44 3.74 14.38
N THR A 185 -4.42 4.46 13.82
CA THR A 185 -4.93 5.72 14.34
C THR A 185 -6.19 6.12 13.58
N ASN A 186 -7.16 6.69 14.30
CA ASN A 186 -8.29 7.43 13.75
C ASN A 186 -7.87 8.53 12.75
N ARG A 187 -6.66 9.10 12.87
CA ARG A 187 -6.11 10.07 11.91
C ARG A 187 -5.89 9.50 10.50
N LEU A 188 -6.08 8.18 10.29
CA LEU A 188 -6.04 7.50 8.99
C LEU A 188 -7.38 6.82 8.63
N GLU A 189 -8.49 7.20 9.26
CA GLU A 189 -9.83 6.64 8.98
C GLU A 189 -10.28 6.84 7.51
N ASN A 190 -9.87 7.94 6.87
CA ASN A 190 -10.10 8.18 5.43
C ASN A 190 -9.39 7.16 4.53
N LEU A 191 -8.41 6.40 5.05
CA LEU A 191 -7.74 5.31 4.34
C LEU A 191 -8.35 3.92 4.62
N GLN A 192 -9.46 3.83 5.36
CA GLN A 192 -10.03 2.53 5.75
C GLN A 192 -10.39 1.62 4.56
N ASN A 193 -10.74 2.19 3.39
CA ASN A 193 -11.05 1.42 2.18
C ASN A 193 -9.87 1.26 1.21
N TYR A 194 -8.64 1.44 1.68
CA TYR A 194 -7.43 1.29 0.87
C TYR A 194 -6.51 0.24 1.49
N ARG A 195 -6.05 -0.73 0.70
CA ARG A 195 -5.10 -1.77 1.13
C ARG A 195 -3.92 -1.83 0.17
N ILE A 196 -2.71 -1.99 0.71
CA ILE A 196 -1.52 -2.30 -0.09
C ILE A 196 -1.32 -3.81 -0.13
N VAL A 197 -1.28 -4.38 -1.34
CA VAL A 197 -0.99 -5.79 -1.60
C VAL A 197 0.34 -5.89 -2.32
N GLU A 198 1.26 -6.71 -1.83
CA GLU A 198 2.49 -7.04 -2.52
C GLU A 198 2.45 -8.48 -3.04
N PHE A 199 2.89 -8.68 -4.28
CA PHE A 199 3.12 -9.98 -4.90
C PHE A 199 4.59 -10.11 -5.31
N GLN A 200 5.19 -11.26 -5.00
CA GLN A 200 6.54 -11.63 -5.40
C GLN A 200 6.54 -13.03 -6.00
N SER A 201 7.20 -13.25 -7.13
CA SER A 201 7.41 -14.60 -7.68
C SER A 201 8.74 -14.80 -8.40
N LYS A 202 9.18 -16.06 -8.44
CA LYS A 202 10.40 -16.51 -9.10
C LYS A 202 10.28 -16.52 -10.63
N PRO A 203 11.40 -16.57 -11.36
CA PRO A 203 11.45 -16.91 -12.79
C PRO A 203 10.53 -18.08 -13.19
N ASN A 204 9.91 -17.97 -14.37
CA ASN A 204 9.07 -19.00 -14.98
C ASN A 204 7.87 -19.44 -14.10
N THR A 205 7.11 -18.48 -13.59
CA THR A 205 5.94 -18.75 -12.71
C THR A 205 4.68 -18.05 -13.19
N LEU A 206 3.52 -18.60 -12.81
CA LEU A 206 2.20 -18.10 -13.17
C LEU A 206 1.33 -18.02 -11.91
N ILE A 207 0.75 -16.85 -11.60
CA ILE A 207 -0.41 -16.80 -10.71
C ILE A 207 -1.61 -17.35 -11.49
N LEU A 208 -2.31 -18.34 -10.93
CA LEU A 208 -3.52 -18.90 -11.55
C LEU A 208 -4.61 -17.82 -11.72
N PRO A 209 -5.53 -18.00 -12.70
CA PRO A 209 -6.61 -17.03 -12.93
C PRO A 209 -7.46 -16.79 -11.69
N LYS A 210 -7.82 -15.53 -11.43
CA LYS A 210 -8.82 -15.15 -10.43
C LYS A 210 -9.50 -13.84 -10.78
N HIS A 211 -10.65 -13.58 -10.16
CA HIS A 211 -11.19 -12.23 -9.98
C HIS A 211 -11.23 -11.87 -8.50
N SER A 212 -11.64 -10.64 -8.17
CA SER A 212 -11.70 -10.12 -6.80
C SER A 212 -12.74 -9.01 -6.71
N ASP A 213 -13.32 -8.80 -5.52
CA ASP A 213 -14.30 -7.75 -5.23
C ASP A 213 -13.65 -6.40 -4.85
N ALA A 214 -12.51 -6.09 -5.47
CA ALA A 214 -11.78 -4.84 -5.34
C ALA A 214 -11.27 -4.34 -6.70
N ASP A 215 -11.33 -3.02 -6.90
CA ASP A 215 -10.55 -2.35 -7.94
C ASP A 215 -9.07 -2.36 -7.54
N TYR A 216 -8.16 -2.54 -8.49
CA TYR A 216 -6.72 -2.43 -8.25
C TYR A 216 -6.06 -1.43 -9.19
N ILE A 217 -5.07 -0.71 -8.68
CA ILE A 217 -3.96 -0.17 -9.49
C ILE A 217 -2.72 -0.99 -9.16
N LEU A 218 -2.19 -1.74 -10.14
CA LEU A 218 -0.96 -2.51 -10.00
C LEU A 218 0.23 -1.77 -10.61
N VAL A 219 1.41 -1.90 -10.01
CA VAL A 219 2.67 -1.31 -10.49
C VAL A 219 3.81 -2.33 -10.37
N VAL A 220 4.57 -2.52 -11.45
CA VAL A 220 5.73 -3.42 -11.48
C VAL A 220 6.95 -2.72 -10.89
N LEU A 221 7.42 -3.21 -9.73
CA LEU A 221 8.57 -2.68 -8.99
C LEU A 221 9.89 -3.35 -9.39
N ASN A 222 9.88 -4.63 -9.73
CA ASN A 222 11.07 -5.35 -10.21
C ASN A 222 10.68 -6.47 -11.18
N GLY A 223 11.55 -6.79 -12.12
CA GLY A 223 11.31 -7.80 -13.15
C GLY A 223 10.40 -7.31 -14.28
N ARG A 224 9.81 -8.29 -14.96
CA ARG A 224 8.84 -8.11 -16.05
C ARG A 224 7.70 -9.08 -15.86
N ALA A 225 6.53 -8.74 -16.38
CA ALA A 225 5.35 -9.60 -16.31
C ALA A 225 4.69 -9.74 -17.68
N THR A 226 3.81 -10.73 -17.80
CA THR A 226 2.71 -10.69 -18.77
C THR A 226 1.41 -10.87 -18.01
N ILE A 227 0.62 -9.81 -17.88
CA ILE A 227 -0.75 -9.91 -17.38
C ILE A 227 -1.68 -10.28 -18.53
N THR A 228 -2.63 -11.16 -18.27
CA THR A 228 -3.77 -11.38 -19.17
C THR A 228 -5.06 -11.03 -18.43
N ILE A 229 -5.88 -10.23 -19.09
CA ILE A 229 -7.22 -9.81 -18.70
C ILE A 229 -8.22 -10.63 -19.52
N VAL A 230 -9.22 -11.20 -18.85
CA VAL A 230 -10.29 -12.01 -19.45
C VAL A 230 -11.64 -11.38 -19.11
N ASN A 231 -12.32 -10.90 -20.15
CA ASN A 231 -13.69 -10.41 -20.12
C ASN A 231 -14.58 -11.42 -20.88
N PRO A 232 -15.92 -11.38 -20.76
CA PRO A 232 -16.82 -12.36 -21.38
C PRO A 232 -16.56 -12.59 -22.88
N ASP A 233 -16.43 -11.51 -23.67
CA ASP A 233 -16.28 -11.60 -25.13
C ASP A 233 -14.83 -11.43 -25.63
N LYS A 234 -13.89 -11.09 -24.74
CA LYS A 234 -12.51 -10.71 -25.14
C LYS A 234 -11.44 -11.00 -24.09
N ARG A 235 -10.30 -11.53 -24.57
CA ARG A 235 -9.05 -11.65 -23.82
C ARG A 235 -8.04 -10.64 -24.34
N GLN A 236 -7.42 -9.87 -23.45
CA GLN A 236 -6.35 -8.91 -23.75
C GLN A 236 -5.12 -9.28 -22.91
N ALA A 237 -3.93 -9.30 -23.52
CA ALA A 237 -2.68 -9.62 -22.83
C ALA A 237 -1.65 -8.50 -23.01
N TYR A 238 -0.93 -8.20 -21.94
CA TYR A 238 0.01 -7.09 -21.88
C TYR A 238 1.34 -7.53 -21.24
N ASN A 239 2.45 -7.31 -21.95
CA ASN A 239 3.77 -7.32 -21.35
C ASN A 239 3.94 -6.04 -20.51
N LEU A 240 4.40 -6.19 -19.27
CA LEU A 240 4.68 -5.10 -18.35
C LEU A 240 6.16 -5.11 -17.98
N GLU A 241 6.78 -3.94 -18.00
CA GLU A 241 8.17 -3.72 -17.58
C GLU A 241 8.25 -2.85 -16.32
N HIS A 242 9.47 -2.61 -15.83
CA HIS A 242 9.72 -1.83 -14.61
C HIS A 242 9.09 -0.42 -14.68
N GLY A 243 8.22 -0.11 -13.70
CA GLY A 243 7.47 1.13 -13.64
C GLY A 243 6.22 1.16 -14.51
N ASP A 244 5.82 0.06 -15.17
CA ASP A 244 4.49 -0.03 -15.80
C ASP A 244 3.41 -0.17 -14.72
N ALA A 245 2.40 0.68 -14.85
CA ALA A 245 1.19 0.69 -14.05
C ALA A 245 -0.03 0.34 -14.91
N LEU A 246 -1.06 -0.25 -14.29
CA LEU A 246 -2.31 -0.66 -14.94
C LEU A 246 -3.44 -0.72 -13.93
N ARG A 247 -4.61 -0.17 -14.27
CA ARG A 247 -5.84 -0.44 -13.52
C ARG A 247 -6.44 -1.78 -13.92
N LEU A 248 -6.86 -2.55 -12.94
CA LEU A 248 -7.61 -3.80 -13.08
C LEU A 248 -8.94 -3.62 -12.31
N PRO A 249 -10.07 -3.42 -13.01
CA PRO A 249 -11.36 -3.21 -12.35
C PRO A 249 -11.85 -4.44 -11.55
N ALA A 250 -12.71 -4.21 -10.56
CA ALA A 250 -13.35 -5.24 -9.76
C ALA A 250 -14.11 -6.25 -10.63
N GLY A 251 -14.15 -7.51 -10.19
CA GLY A 251 -14.74 -8.63 -10.95
C GLY A 251 -13.95 -9.07 -12.19
N THR A 252 -12.92 -8.33 -12.62
CA THR A 252 -12.13 -8.68 -13.81
C THR A 252 -11.31 -9.94 -13.56
N THR A 253 -11.54 -10.99 -14.35
CA THR A 253 -10.73 -12.21 -14.28
C THR A 253 -9.36 -11.96 -14.92
N SER A 254 -8.28 -12.27 -14.21
CA SER A 254 -6.92 -12.08 -14.71
C SER A 254 -5.93 -13.12 -14.18
N TYR A 255 -4.83 -13.31 -14.91
CA TYR A 255 -3.67 -14.08 -14.49
C TYR A 255 -2.37 -13.33 -14.81
N ILE A 256 -1.31 -13.56 -14.02
CA ILE A 256 -0.03 -12.87 -14.14
C ILE A 256 1.10 -13.88 -14.26
N LEU A 257 1.81 -13.82 -15.39
CA LEU A 257 2.99 -14.60 -15.71
C LEU A 257 4.26 -13.79 -15.35
N ASN A 258 5.23 -14.40 -14.67
CA ASN A 258 6.64 -14.00 -14.73
C ASN A 258 7.32 -14.83 -15.84
N PRO A 259 7.60 -14.25 -17.02
CA PRO A 259 8.19 -14.95 -18.15
C PRO A 259 9.73 -14.94 -18.15
N ASP A 260 10.36 -14.35 -17.13
CA ASP A 260 11.82 -14.20 -17.09
C ASP A 260 12.53 -15.50 -16.67
N ASP A 261 13.80 -15.61 -17.06
CA ASP A 261 14.70 -16.73 -16.80
C ASP A 261 15.40 -16.64 -15.45
N ASN A 262 15.74 -15.42 -15.02
CA ASN A 262 16.65 -15.18 -13.90
C ASN A 262 16.13 -14.12 -12.91
N GLN A 263 15.25 -13.22 -13.34
CA GLN A 263 14.75 -12.13 -12.51
C GLN A 263 13.45 -12.51 -11.75
N ASN A 264 13.43 -12.26 -10.45
CA ASN A 264 12.18 -12.30 -9.67
C ASN A 264 11.27 -11.13 -10.09
N LEU A 265 9.97 -11.39 -10.17
CA LEU A 265 8.94 -10.37 -10.37
C LEU A 265 8.47 -9.87 -9.00
N ARG A 266 8.46 -8.54 -8.81
CA ARG A 266 7.90 -7.87 -7.62
C ARG A 266 6.90 -6.82 -8.09
N VAL A 267 5.66 -6.93 -7.64
CA VAL A 267 4.53 -6.07 -8.02
C VAL A 267 3.83 -5.61 -6.75
N VAL A 268 3.54 -4.33 -6.65
CA VAL A 268 2.66 -3.80 -5.60
C VAL A 268 1.33 -3.38 -6.22
N LYS A 269 0.26 -3.47 -5.44
CA LYS A 269 -1.07 -3.00 -5.82
C LYS A 269 -1.65 -2.15 -4.71
N LEU A 270 -2.23 -1.02 -5.07
CA LEU A 270 -3.28 -0.41 -4.27
C LEU A 270 -4.58 -1.13 -4.61
N ALA A 271 -5.30 -1.57 -3.58
CA ALA A 271 -6.58 -2.25 -3.68
C ALA A 271 -7.68 -1.41 -3.02
N ILE A 272 -8.82 -1.29 -3.69
CA ILE A 272 -9.99 -0.51 -3.29
C ILE A 272 -11.20 -1.46 -3.27
N PRO A 273 -11.51 -2.09 -2.12
CA PRO A 273 -12.64 -3.01 -2.00
C PRO A 273 -13.99 -2.36 -2.29
N ILE A 274 -14.89 -3.13 -2.91
CA ILE A 274 -16.24 -2.67 -3.28
C ILE A 274 -17.27 -3.00 -2.19
N ASN A 275 -17.22 -4.22 -1.63
CA ASN A 275 -18.28 -4.72 -0.75
C ASN A 275 -18.13 -4.29 0.72
N ASN A 276 -16.91 -4.35 1.27
CA ASN A 276 -16.64 -4.16 2.70
C ASN A 276 -15.43 -3.25 2.88
N PRO A 277 -15.55 -2.08 3.55
CA PRO A 277 -14.44 -1.14 3.73
C PRO A 277 -13.16 -1.81 4.22
N GLY A 278 -12.14 -1.85 3.35
CA GLY A 278 -10.82 -2.40 3.64
C GLY A 278 -10.67 -3.92 3.58
N ASN A 279 -11.71 -4.68 3.23
CA ASN A 279 -11.70 -6.14 3.14
C ASN A 279 -12.13 -6.62 1.74
N PHE A 280 -11.28 -7.42 1.08
CA PHE A 280 -11.54 -8.01 -0.23
C PHE A 280 -11.22 -9.51 -0.22
N TYR A 281 -11.76 -10.22 -1.21
CA TYR A 281 -11.62 -11.66 -1.40
C TYR A 281 -11.15 -11.97 -2.82
N ASP A 282 -10.38 -13.06 -2.95
CA ASP A 282 -9.88 -13.55 -4.24
C ASP A 282 -10.65 -14.81 -4.65
N PHE A 283 -11.34 -14.74 -5.79
CA PHE A 283 -12.22 -15.79 -6.30
C PHE A 283 -11.51 -16.55 -7.44
N TYR A 284 -11.08 -17.77 -7.13
CA TYR A 284 -10.37 -18.67 -8.04
C TYR A 284 -11.32 -19.72 -8.66
N PRO A 285 -11.30 -19.93 -10.00
CA PRO A 285 -12.05 -21.00 -10.67
C PRO A 285 -11.34 -22.36 -10.61
N SER A 286 -10.04 -22.37 -10.29
CA SER A 286 -9.23 -23.58 -10.13
C SER A 286 -9.31 -24.11 -8.69
N SER A 287 -9.46 -25.41 -8.49
CA SER A 287 -9.13 -26.04 -7.21
C SER A 287 -7.63 -26.30 -7.09
N THR A 288 -7.07 -26.11 -5.90
CA THR A 288 -5.70 -26.49 -5.52
C THR A 288 -5.69 -26.99 -4.07
N LYS A 289 -4.57 -27.52 -3.55
CA LYS A 289 -4.51 -27.94 -2.14
C LYS A 289 -4.74 -26.80 -1.13
N ASP A 290 -4.41 -25.57 -1.52
CA ASP A 290 -4.46 -24.41 -0.63
C ASP A 290 -5.80 -23.66 -0.68
N GLN A 291 -6.62 -23.88 -1.72
CA GLN A 291 -7.94 -23.25 -1.87
C GLN A 291 -8.85 -24.05 -2.83
N GLN A 292 -10.15 -24.07 -2.54
CA GLN A 292 -11.16 -24.72 -3.38
C GLN A 292 -11.68 -23.77 -4.46
N SER A 293 -11.93 -24.29 -5.67
CA SER A 293 -12.64 -23.55 -6.72
C SER A 293 -13.97 -23.00 -6.22
N TYR A 294 -14.32 -21.76 -6.59
CA TYR A 294 -15.64 -21.21 -6.27
C TYR A 294 -16.81 -22.02 -6.88
N PHE A 295 -16.56 -22.88 -7.87
CA PHE A 295 -17.58 -23.78 -8.40
C PHE A 295 -18.11 -24.77 -7.35
N ASN A 296 -17.32 -25.11 -6.32
CA ASN A 296 -17.76 -25.94 -5.20
C ASN A 296 -18.87 -25.29 -4.34
N GLY A 297 -19.12 -23.98 -4.49
CA GLY A 297 -20.22 -23.28 -3.82
C GLY A 297 -21.60 -23.54 -4.42
N PHE A 298 -21.68 -24.14 -5.62
CA PHE A 298 -22.95 -24.44 -6.28
C PHE A 298 -23.44 -25.87 -5.99
N SER A 299 -24.77 -26.07 -5.97
CA SER A 299 -25.34 -27.41 -5.78
C SER A 299 -25.02 -28.34 -6.96
N ARG A 300 -24.97 -29.66 -6.72
CA ARG A 300 -24.74 -30.66 -7.77
C ARG A 300 -25.70 -30.46 -8.95
N ASN A 301 -27.00 -30.35 -8.68
CA ASN A 301 -28.04 -30.10 -9.68
C ASN A 301 -27.80 -28.79 -10.48
N THR A 302 -27.24 -27.75 -9.85
CA THR A 302 -26.89 -26.49 -10.52
C THR A 302 -25.71 -26.69 -11.48
N LEU A 303 -24.66 -27.38 -11.03
CA LEU A 303 -23.47 -27.67 -11.82
C LEU A 303 -23.79 -28.58 -13.01
N GLU A 304 -24.57 -29.64 -12.80
CA GLU A 304 -25.03 -30.54 -13.87
C GLU A 304 -25.87 -29.79 -14.91
N ALA A 305 -26.76 -28.88 -14.49
CA ALA A 305 -27.54 -28.05 -15.40
C ALA A 305 -26.68 -26.98 -16.13
N THR A 306 -25.61 -26.48 -15.50
CA THR A 306 -24.72 -25.47 -16.07
C THR A 306 -23.75 -26.06 -17.11
N PHE A 307 -23.17 -27.23 -16.81
CA PHE A 307 -22.20 -27.88 -17.70
C PHE A 307 -22.82 -28.95 -18.62
N ASN A 308 -24.10 -29.30 -18.43
CA ASN A 308 -24.83 -30.31 -19.22
C ASN A 308 -24.11 -31.67 -19.30
N THR A 309 -23.47 -32.08 -18.20
CA THR A 309 -22.93 -33.43 -17.98
C THR A 309 -23.12 -33.82 -16.51
N ARG A 310 -22.78 -35.06 -16.16
CA ARG A 310 -22.97 -35.62 -14.81
C ARG A 310 -21.97 -35.04 -13.82
N TYR A 311 -22.36 -34.97 -12.54
CA TYR A 311 -21.54 -34.39 -11.49
C TYR A 311 -20.17 -35.06 -11.34
N GLU A 312 -20.05 -36.38 -11.55
CA GLU A 312 -18.76 -37.07 -11.44
C GLU A 312 -17.73 -36.61 -12.49
N GLU A 313 -18.19 -36.22 -13.67
CA GLU A 313 -17.32 -35.67 -14.72
C GLU A 313 -16.90 -34.22 -14.42
N ILE A 314 -17.82 -33.42 -13.87
CA ILE A 314 -17.55 -32.04 -13.41
C ILE A 314 -16.54 -32.06 -12.27
N GLN A 315 -16.72 -32.97 -11.30
CA GLN A 315 -15.80 -33.16 -10.19
C GLN A 315 -14.39 -33.50 -10.70
N ARG A 316 -14.27 -34.57 -11.51
CA ARG A 316 -12.99 -35.03 -12.08
C ARG A 316 -12.27 -33.96 -12.92
N ILE A 317 -12.98 -33.11 -13.66
CA ILE A 317 -12.38 -32.17 -14.63
C ILE A 317 -12.14 -30.77 -14.04
N ILE A 318 -13.04 -30.26 -13.19
CA ILE A 318 -13.03 -28.84 -12.75
C ILE A 318 -12.75 -28.72 -11.25
N LEU A 319 -13.36 -29.56 -10.42
CA LEU A 319 -13.30 -29.44 -8.95
C LEU A 319 -12.10 -30.18 -8.34
N GLY A 320 -11.59 -31.21 -9.03
CA GLY A 320 -10.68 -32.20 -8.47
C GLY A 320 -11.41 -33.33 -7.75
N ASN A 321 -10.74 -34.47 -7.57
CA ASN A 321 -11.21 -35.55 -6.70
C ASN A 321 -10.93 -35.17 -5.23
N GLU A 322 -11.90 -35.39 -4.33
CA GLU A 322 -11.69 -35.19 -2.88
C GLU A 322 -10.75 -36.27 -2.30
N ASP A 323 -10.80 -37.48 -2.85
CA ASP A 323 -10.03 -38.65 -2.43
C ASP A 323 -8.58 -38.65 -2.97
N GLY A 324 -7.72 -37.83 -2.36
CA GLY A 324 -6.28 -37.76 -2.66
C GLY A 324 -5.46 -38.99 -2.26
N GLN A 325 -5.97 -40.22 -2.49
CA GLN A 325 -5.34 -41.49 -2.12
C GLN A 325 -5.35 -42.57 -3.22
N GLU A 326 -6.22 -42.51 -4.25
CA GLU A 326 -6.29 -43.59 -5.27
C GLU A 326 -5.45 -43.33 -6.54
N ASP A 327 -5.05 -42.07 -6.82
CA ASP A 327 -4.28 -41.70 -8.02
C ASP A 327 -2.75 -41.95 -7.92
N GLU A 328 -2.26 -42.57 -6.83
CA GLU A 328 -0.82 -42.85 -6.62
C GLU A 328 -0.24 -43.87 -7.63
N GLU A 329 -1.03 -44.85 -8.09
CA GLU A 329 -0.51 -45.95 -8.91
C GLU A 329 -0.31 -45.57 -10.39
N GLN A 330 -1.08 -44.63 -10.94
CA GLN A 330 -0.98 -44.23 -12.35
C GLN A 330 0.03 -43.09 -12.60
N SER A 331 0.34 -42.28 -11.58
CA SER A 331 1.21 -41.10 -11.72
C SER A 331 2.72 -41.40 -11.75
N ARG A 332 3.14 -42.67 -11.67
CA ARG A 332 4.56 -43.13 -11.63
C ARG A 332 5.41 -42.81 -12.88
N GLY A 333 4.87 -42.07 -13.86
CA GLY A 333 5.59 -41.56 -15.03
C GLY A 333 5.95 -40.07 -15.01
N GLN A 334 5.52 -39.28 -14.00
CA GLN A 334 5.74 -37.83 -13.96
C GLN A 334 6.16 -37.32 -12.56
N GLU A 335 7.43 -37.50 -12.20
CA GLU A 335 8.04 -37.06 -10.92
C GLU A 335 8.19 -35.52 -10.77
N GLN A 336 7.28 -34.71 -11.33
CA GLN A 336 7.34 -33.25 -11.30
C GLN A 336 6.14 -32.56 -10.63
N SER A 337 5.00 -33.25 -10.45
CA SER A 337 3.70 -32.62 -10.16
C SER A 337 3.47 -32.20 -8.70
N HIS A 338 3.91 -32.98 -7.71
CA HIS A 338 3.57 -32.79 -6.28
C HIS A 338 4.29 -31.66 -5.54
N GLN A 339 4.86 -30.67 -6.25
CA GLN A 339 5.64 -29.60 -5.61
C GLN A 339 5.36 -28.19 -6.13
N ASP A 340 4.63 -28.04 -7.25
CA ASP A 340 4.13 -26.74 -7.75
C ASP A 340 2.65 -26.55 -7.40
N GLU A 341 2.28 -26.98 -6.21
CA GLU A 341 0.92 -27.00 -5.70
C GLU A 341 0.51 -25.58 -5.23
N GLY A 342 -0.77 -25.26 -5.45
CA GLY A 342 -1.35 -23.97 -5.04
C GLY A 342 -1.44 -22.92 -6.15
N VAL A 343 -1.67 -21.65 -5.77
CA VAL A 343 -2.07 -20.59 -6.71
C VAL A 343 -0.92 -19.89 -7.44
N ILE A 344 0.35 -20.24 -7.13
CA ILE A 344 1.54 -19.77 -7.86
C ILE A 344 2.30 -21.00 -8.37
N VAL A 345 2.07 -21.36 -9.64
CA VAL A 345 2.62 -22.56 -10.28
C VAL A 345 3.87 -22.23 -11.09
N ARG A 346 4.67 -23.25 -11.43
CA ARG A 346 5.70 -23.14 -12.47
C ARG A 346 5.10 -23.32 -13.86
N VAL A 347 5.78 -22.79 -14.87
CA VAL A 347 5.42 -22.97 -16.28
C VAL A 347 6.66 -23.28 -17.13
N SER A 348 6.46 -24.05 -18.21
CA SER A 348 7.51 -24.41 -19.17
C SER A 348 7.81 -23.26 -20.14
N LYS A 349 8.91 -23.37 -20.91
CA LYS A 349 9.27 -22.36 -21.92
C LYS A 349 8.27 -22.31 -23.06
N GLU A 350 7.70 -23.44 -23.42
CA GLU A 350 6.67 -23.61 -24.44
C GLU A 350 5.36 -22.94 -23.99
N GLN A 351 4.98 -23.15 -22.73
CA GLN A 351 3.84 -22.45 -22.12
C GLN A 351 4.05 -20.93 -22.05
N ILE A 352 5.25 -20.47 -21.65
CA ILE A 352 5.61 -19.04 -21.66
C ILE A 352 5.50 -18.43 -23.07
N GLN A 353 5.98 -19.15 -24.09
CA GLN A 353 5.87 -18.70 -25.48
C GLN A 353 4.40 -18.60 -25.92
N GLU A 354 3.59 -19.65 -25.67
CA GLU A 354 2.17 -19.70 -26.03
C GLU A 354 1.36 -18.58 -25.37
N LEU A 355 1.53 -18.38 -24.06
CA LEU A 355 0.83 -17.35 -23.30
C LEU A 355 1.17 -15.92 -23.77
N ARG A 356 2.35 -15.72 -24.36
CA ARG A 356 2.84 -14.40 -24.81
C ARG A 356 2.63 -14.09 -26.29
N LYS A 357 2.23 -15.04 -27.15
CA LYS A 357 2.06 -14.82 -28.61
C LYS A 357 1.20 -13.61 -28.98
N HIS A 358 0.22 -13.27 -28.15
CA HIS A 358 -0.72 -12.17 -28.36
C HIS A 358 -0.60 -11.07 -27.29
N ALA A 359 0.50 -11.04 -26.54
CA ALA A 359 0.75 -10.01 -25.54
C ALA A 359 1.27 -8.73 -26.20
N GLN A 360 0.51 -7.65 -26.09
CA GLN A 360 0.92 -6.31 -26.53
C GLN A 360 1.99 -5.78 -25.57
N SER A 361 3.00 -5.06 -26.05
CA SER A 361 3.88 -4.29 -25.16
C SER A 361 3.15 -3.07 -24.62
N SER A 362 3.60 -2.53 -23.47
CA SER A 362 3.20 -1.20 -23.03
C SER A 362 3.51 -0.15 -24.11
N SER A 363 2.57 0.75 -24.36
CA SER A 363 2.63 1.68 -25.50
C SER A 363 3.50 2.89 -25.17
N GLY A 364 4.82 2.74 -25.35
CA GLY A 364 5.78 3.82 -25.15
C GLY A 364 5.47 5.06 -26.00
N LYS A 365 5.35 6.22 -25.33
CA LYS A 365 5.08 7.55 -25.89
C LYS A 365 3.91 7.61 -26.90
N GLY A 366 2.72 7.24 -26.41
CA GLY A 366 1.43 7.50 -27.07
C GLY A 366 0.47 8.29 -26.18
N LYS A 367 -0.76 8.54 -26.64
CA LYS A 367 -1.85 8.99 -25.75
C LYS A 367 -2.12 7.92 -24.68
N PRO A 368 -2.54 8.30 -23.46
CA PRO A 368 -3.01 7.35 -22.45
C PRO A 368 -4.05 6.40 -23.03
N SER A 369 -3.89 5.09 -22.80
CA SER A 369 -4.89 4.11 -23.16
C SER A 369 -5.96 4.04 -22.07
N GLU A 370 -7.23 3.98 -22.45
CA GLU A 370 -8.35 3.80 -21.52
C GLU A 370 -8.28 2.48 -20.74
N SER A 371 -7.56 1.46 -21.25
CA SER A 371 -7.48 0.12 -20.64
C SER A 371 -6.12 -0.60 -20.78
N GLY A 372 -5.12 0.03 -21.41
CA GLY A 372 -3.77 -0.51 -21.57
C GLY A 372 -2.77 0.05 -20.54
N PRO A 373 -1.66 -0.65 -20.26
CA PRO A 373 -0.67 -0.21 -19.27
C PRO A 373 0.10 1.04 -19.72
N PHE A 374 0.58 1.79 -18.73
CA PHE A 374 1.33 3.03 -18.91
C PHE A 374 2.55 3.08 -17.97
N ASN A 375 3.70 3.57 -18.44
CA ASN A 375 4.90 3.64 -17.60
C ASN A 375 4.93 4.94 -16.80
N LEU A 376 5.20 4.87 -15.50
CA LEU A 376 5.35 6.05 -14.62
C LEU A 376 6.50 6.98 -15.05
N ARG A 377 7.41 6.51 -15.93
CA ARG A 377 8.54 7.26 -16.49
C ARG A 377 8.44 7.44 -18.01
N SER A 378 7.25 7.35 -18.61
CA SER A 378 7.05 7.63 -20.04
C SER A 378 7.33 9.09 -20.40
N ASP A 379 7.06 9.96 -19.44
CA ASP A 379 7.07 11.41 -19.56
C ASP A 379 8.32 12.01 -18.91
N GLU A 380 8.56 13.29 -19.14
CA GLU A 380 9.62 14.01 -18.45
C GLU A 380 9.24 14.25 -16.97
N PRO A 381 10.20 14.17 -16.04
CA PRO A 381 9.92 14.39 -14.62
C PRO A 381 9.49 15.84 -14.36
N ILE A 382 8.42 16.03 -13.60
CA ILE A 382 7.90 17.37 -13.23
C ILE A 382 8.91 18.17 -12.40
N TYR A 383 9.76 17.48 -11.64
CA TYR A 383 10.88 18.06 -10.90
C TYR A 383 12.14 17.24 -11.17
N SER A 384 13.23 17.85 -11.65
CA SER A 384 14.51 17.16 -11.84
C SER A 384 15.68 18.08 -11.58
N ASN A 385 16.69 17.57 -10.86
CA ASN A 385 18.04 18.10 -10.86
C ASN A 385 19.04 17.00 -10.47
N LYS A 386 20.32 17.35 -10.32
CA LYS A 386 21.41 16.40 -10.00
C LYS A 386 21.25 15.58 -8.70
N PHE A 387 20.27 15.89 -7.84
CA PHE A 387 19.98 15.16 -6.60
C PHE A 387 18.75 14.23 -6.70
N GLY A 388 17.95 14.32 -7.77
CA GLY A 388 16.78 13.47 -7.91
C GLY A 388 15.83 13.86 -9.05
N ASN A 389 14.91 12.94 -9.35
CA ASN A 389 13.82 13.08 -10.31
C ASN A 389 12.49 12.79 -9.63
N PHE A 390 11.44 13.51 -10.02
CA PHE A 390 10.07 13.29 -9.59
C PHE A 390 9.19 13.17 -10.84
N TYR A 391 8.62 11.99 -11.04
CA TYR A 391 7.63 11.73 -12.09
C TYR A 391 6.23 11.64 -11.45
N GLU A 392 5.21 12.20 -12.10
CA GLU A 392 3.83 12.15 -11.60
C GLU A 392 2.81 12.02 -12.74
N ILE A 393 1.90 11.08 -12.58
CA ILE A 393 0.73 10.88 -13.44
C ILE A 393 -0.50 11.21 -12.59
N THR A 394 -1.17 12.30 -12.93
CA THR A 394 -2.36 12.84 -12.25
C THR A 394 -3.66 12.40 -12.94
N PRO A 395 -4.82 12.49 -12.26
CA PRO A 395 -6.14 12.20 -12.82
C PRO A 395 -6.40 12.82 -14.20
N ASP A 396 -6.13 14.11 -14.39
CA ASP A 396 -6.34 14.83 -15.66
C ASP A 396 -5.47 14.32 -16.82
N ARG A 397 -4.39 13.59 -16.53
CA ARG A 397 -3.42 13.09 -17.50
C ARG A 397 -3.60 11.62 -17.86
N ASN A 398 -4.49 10.88 -17.18
CA ASN A 398 -4.72 9.45 -17.46
C ASN A 398 -6.12 8.97 -17.01
N PRO A 399 -6.99 8.47 -17.93
CA PRO A 399 -8.34 8.01 -17.59
C PRO A 399 -8.40 6.93 -16.49
N GLN A 400 -7.43 6.01 -16.44
CA GLN A 400 -7.39 4.95 -15.42
C GLN A 400 -7.04 5.48 -14.02
N ALA A 401 -6.40 6.65 -13.95
CA ALA A 401 -6.12 7.39 -12.72
C ALA A 401 -7.32 8.30 -12.36
N GLN A 402 -7.97 8.87 -13.38
CA GLN A 402 -9.16 9.71 -13.26
C GLN A 402 -10.35 9.00 -12.63
N ASP A 403 -10.67 7.80 -13.10
CA ASP A 403 -11.80 6.99 -12.64
C ASP A 403 -11.76 6.65 -11.13
N LEU A 404 -10.61 6.84 -10.47
CA LEU A 404 -10.38 6.49 -9.07
C LEU A 404 -9.94 7.68 -8.19
N ASP A 405 -9.84 8.89 -8.75
CA ASP A 405 -9.28 10.09 -8.10
C ASP A 405 -7.91 9.83 -7.42
N ILE A 406 -6.98 9.24 -8.18
CA ILE A 406 -5.65 8.85 -7.71
C ILE A 406 -4.55 9.44 -8.60
N SER A 407 -3.43 9.89 -8.00
CA SER A 407 -2.17 10.12 -8.72
C SER A 407 -1.14 9.04 -8.40
N LEU A 408 -0.22 8.81 -9.35
CA LEU A 408 0.88 7.87 -9.21
C LEU A 408 2.20 8.62 -9.35
N THR A 409 3.06 8.53 -8.33
CA THR A 409 4.35 9.22 -8.29
C THR A 409 5.50 8.22 -8.25
N PHE A 410 6.52 8.45 -9.08
CA PHE A 410 7.76 7.71 -9.02
C PHE A 410 8.89 8.69 -8.72
N ILE A 411 9.59 8.48 -7.60
CA ILE A 411 10.58 9.42 -7.07
C ILE A 411 11.92 8.72 -7.00
N GLU A 412 12.94 9.33 -7.60
CA GLU A 412 14.33 8.91 -7.53
C GLU A 412 15.10 9.98 -6.75
N ILE A 413 15.74 9.60 -5.64
CA ILE A 413 16.59 10.52 -4.86
C ILE A 413 17.99 9.90 -4.78
N ASN A 414 18.98 10.63 -5.30
CA ASN A 414 20.38 10.19 -5.30
C ASN A 414 20.95 10.20 -3.88
N GLU A 415 21.97 9.39 -3.60
CA GLU A 415 22.67 9.33 -2.31
C GLU A 415 23.09 10.74 -1.82
N GLY A 416 22.72 11.09 -0.58
CA GLY A 416 22.95 12.41 0.00
C GLY A 416 22.01 13.52 -0.51
N GLY A 417 21.02 13.16 -1.33
CA GLY A 417 19.93 14.02 -1.77
C GLY A 417 18.83 14.18 -0.72
N LEU A 418 18.25 15.38 -0.69
CA LEU A 418 17.13 15.78 0.16
C LEU A 418 15.99 16.30 -0.72
N LEU A 419 14.85 15.62 -0.75
CA LEU A 419 13.59 16.20 -1.22
C LEU A 419 13.16 17.26 -0.20
N LEU A 420 13.14 18.52 -0.63
CA LEU A 420 12.95 19.68 0.23
C LEU A 420 11.59 19.64 0.95
N PRO A 421 11.48 20.27 2.15
CA PRO A 421 10.23 20.38 2.88
C PRO A 421 9.09 20.94 2.01
N HIS A 422 8.00 20.19 1.91
CA HIS A 422 6.80 20.55 1.15
C HIS A 422 5.55 19.93 1.78
N TYR A 423 4.35 20.32 1.35
CA TYR A 423 3.10 19.64 1.66
C TYR A 423 2.23 19.49 0.41
N ASN A 424 1.31 18.53 0.42
CA ASN A 424 0.29 18.33 -0.62
C ASN A 424 -1.03 18.96 -0.16
N SER A 425 -1.76 19.67 -1.03
CA SER A 425 -2.92 20.48 -0.63
C SER A 425 -4.12 19.65 -0.18
N LYS A 426 -4.47 18.59 -0.94
CA LYS A 426 -5.64 17.73 -0.65
C LYS A 426 -5.37 16.23 -0.74
N ALA A 427 -4.31 15.80 -1.42
CA ALA A 427 -4.00 14.38 -1.58
C ALA A 427 -3.35 13.78 -0.32
N ILE A 428 -3.80 12.58 0.06
CA ILE A 428 -3.13 11.72 1.04
C ILE A 428 -2.25 10.74 0.27
N PHE A 429 -0.94 10.78 0.47
CA PHE A 429 -0.02 9.87 -0.22
C PHE A 429 0.30 8.64 0.63
N VAL A 430 0.05 7.45 0.08
CA VAL A 430 0.57 6.17 0.57
C VAL A 430 1.84 5.85 -0.23
N VAL A 431 3.00 5.91 0.42
CA VAL A 431 4.30 5.78 -0.23
C VAL A 431 4.97 4.45 0.15
N VAL A 432 5.44 3.72 -0.85
CA VAL A 432 6.15 2.45 -0.76
C VAL A 432 7.61 2.67 -1.11
N VAL A 433 8.53 2.15 -0.29
CA VAL A 433 9.97 2.15 -0.59
C VAL A 433 10.27 1.02 -1.57
N ASP A 434 10.77 1.38 -2.75
CA ASP A 434 11.01 0.47 -3.87
C ASP A 434 12.44 -0.10 -3.89
N GLU A 435 13.42 0.75 -3.62
CA GLU A 435 14.84 0.38 -3.48
C GLU A 435 15.53 1.40 -2.56
N GLY A 436 16.57 0.93 -1.85
CA GLY A 436 17.49 1.80 -1.13
C GLY A 436 17.06 2.15 0.30
N GLU A 437 17.75 3.14 0.86
CA GLU A 437 17.63 3.54 2.26
C GLU A 437 17.54 5.06 2.40
N GLY A 438 16.85 5.50 3.47
CA GLY A 438 16.79 6.91 3.83
C GLY A 438 16.12 7.16 5.17
N ASN A 439 15.65 8.39 5.35
CA ASN A 439 14.80 8.79 6.46
C ASN A 439 13.82 9.88 6.01
N TYR A 440 12.68 9.98 6.67
CA TYR A 440 11.75 11.09 6.49
C TYR A 440 11.48 11.83 7.79
N GLU A 441 11.15 13.12 7.70
CA GLU A 441 10.57 13.90 8.80
C GLU A 441 9.23 14.49 8.32
N LEU A 442 8.14 14.07 8.98
CA LEU A 442 6.77 14.52 8.79
C LEU A 442 6.38 15.40 9.98
N VAL A 443 5.73 16.53 9.72
CA VAL A 443 5.25 17.46 10.74
C VAL A 443 3.72 17.41 10.76
N GLY A 444 3.14 17.36 11.96
CA GLY A 444 1.70 17.45 12.17
C GLY A 444 1.39 18.10 13.51
N ILE A 445 0.16 18.56 13.70
CA ILE A 445 -0.29 19.22 14.93
C ILE A 445 -0.89 18.17 15.88
N ARG A 446 -0.72 18.38 17.20
CA ARG A 446 -1.39 17.60 18.24
C ARG A 446 -2.32 18.47 19.06
N ASP A 447 -3.60 18.37 18.73
CA ASP A 447 -4.75 18.58 19.61
C ASP A 447 -4.52 17.84 20.96
N GLN A 448 -4.48 18.60 22.05
CA GLN A 448 -4.48 18.04 23.39
C GLN A 448 -5.91 17.61 23.75
N GLU A 449 -6.09 16.40 24.27
CA GLU A 449 -7.42 15.86 24.57
C GLU A 449 -8.07 16.66 25.71
N ARG A 450 -9.28 17.18 25.44
CA ARG A 450 -10.01 18.18 26.26
C ARG A 450 -9.99 17.89 27.77
N GLN A 451 -9.10 18.55 28.51
CA GLN A 451 -9.30 18.84 29.93
C GLN A 451 -10.00 20.19 30.03
N GLN A 452 -11.07 20.27 30.82
CA GLN A 452 -12.17 21.20 30.55
C GLN A 452 -11.91 22.69 30.83
N ASP A 453 -10.75 23.06 31.39
CA ASP A 453 -10.45 24.41 31.87
C ASP A 453 -9.07 24.99 31.44
N GLU A 454 -8.30 24.29 30.59
CA GLU A 454 -7.00 24.78 30.09
C GLU A 454 -7.05 25.17 28.60
N GLN A 455 -6.28 26.19 28.22
CA GLN A 455 -6.29 26.76 26.86
C GLN A 455 -5.68 25.77 25.85
N GLU A 456 -6.41 25.48 24.77
CA GLU A 456 -5.97 24.61 23.67
C GLU A 456 -4.71 25.20 22.99
N GLN A 457 -3.53 24.68 23.35
CA GLN A 457 -2.28 24.98 22.65
C GLN A 457 -1.95 23.87 21.64
N GLU A 458 -2.03 24.21 20.36
CA GLU A 458 -1.66 23.33 19.25
C GLU A 458 -0.15 23.03 19.26
N GLU A 459 0.24 21.86 19.77
CA GLU A 459 1.65 21.45 19.78
C GLU A 459 2.09 20.93 18.40
N VAL A 460 3.11 21.56 17.82
CA VAL A 460 3.78 21.07 16.61
C VAL A 460 4.60 19.82 16.94
N ARG A 461 4.27 18.69 16.31
CA ARG A 461 4.88 17.39 16.56
C ARG A 461 5.55 16.83 15.30
N ARG A 462 6.82 16.47 15.45
CA ARG A 462 7.57 15.72 14.43
C ARG A 462 7.36 14.22 14.58
N TYR A 463 7.10 13.56 13.46
CA TYR A 463 7.10 12.12 13.27
C TYR A 463 8.22 11.78 12.30
N ASN A 464 9.08 10.81 12.62
CA ASN A 464 10.14 10.37 11.72
C ASN A 464 10.29 8.85 11.73
N ALA A 465 10.96 8.33 10.72
CA ALA A 465 11.39 6.93 10.62
C ALA A 465 12.62 6.84 9.71
N LYS A 466 13.36 5.74 9.84
CA LYS A 466 14.23 5.25 8.76
C LYS A 466 13.36 4.52 7.73
N LEU A 467 13.85 4.46 6.50
CA LEU A 467 13.21 3.81 5.36
C LEU A 467 14.15 2.74 4.80
N SER A 468 13.60 1.57 4.50
CA SER A 468 14.26 0.46 3.80
C SER A 468 13.29 -0.21 2.83
N GLU A 469 13.81 -1.01 1.88
CA GLU A 469 13.01 -1.68 0.83
C GLU A 469 11.76 -2.38 1.39
N GLY A 470 10.61 -2.11 0.77
CA GLY A 470 9.33 -2.70 1.12
C GLY A 470 8.62 -2.08 2.34
N ASP A 471 9.20 -1.07 2.99
CA ASP A 471 8.49 -0.27 3.99
C ASP A 471 7.42 0.61 3.33
N ILE A 472 6.38 0.95 4.09
CA ILE A 472 5.33 1.91 3.70
C ILE A 472 5.27 3.05 4.70
N PHE A 473 5.02 4.26 4.22
CA PHE A 473 4.64 5.39 5.06
C PHE A 473 3.53 6.23 4.43
N VAL A 474 2.76 6.92 5.28
CA VAL A 474 1.64 7.77 4.86
C VAL A 474 1.98 9.23 5.09
N ILE A 475 1.68 10.08 4.10
CA ILE A 475 1.75 11.53 4.18
C ILE A 475 0.31 12.04 4.11
N PRO A 476 -0.32 12.45 5.23
CA PRO A 476 -1.64 13.06 5.21
C PRO A 476 -1.63 14.41 4.48
N ALA A 477 -2.78 14.82 3.95
CA ALA A 477 -2.95 16.14 3.33
C ALA A 477 -2.57 17.27 4.30
N GLY A 478 -2.04 18.37 3.77
CA GLY A 478 -1.59 19.55 4.52
C GLY A 478 -0.34 19.35 5.40
N HIS A 479 0.13 18.12 5.63
CA HIS A 479 1.26 17.86 6.54
C HIS A 479 2.62 18.10 5.84
N PRO A 480 3.50 18.96 6.38
CA PRO A 480 4.85 19.14 5.85
C PRO A 480 5.70 17.88 5.96
N ILE A 481 6.35 17.50 4.87
CA ILE A 481 7.18 16.30 4.72
C ILE A 481 8.52 16.67 4.06
N SER A 482 9.60 16.04 4.51
CA SER A 482 10.93 16.09 3.88
C SER A 482 11.56 14.70 3.92
N ILE A 483 12.29 14.32 2.85
CA ILE A 483 12.85 12.96 2.70
C ILE A 483 14.33 13.06 2.32
N ASN A 484 15.19 12.39 3.08
CA ASN A 484 16.64 12.31 2.90
C ASN A 484 17.05 10.90 2.49
N ALA A 485 17.93 10.78 1.50
CA ALA A 485 18.40 9.51 0.96
C ALA A 485 19.82 9.17 1.47
N SER A 486 19.98 8.02 2.15
CA SER A 486 21.28 7.54 2.65
C SER A 486 21.98 6.55 1.71
N SER A 487 21.25 6.05 0.71
CA SER A 487 21.77 5.48 -0.53
C SER A 487 20.93 6.04 -1.70
N ASN A 488 21.03 5.51 -2.91
CA ASN A 488 20.06 5.86 -3.96
C ASN A 488 18.68 5.29 -3.59
N LEU A 489 17.72 6.16 -3.33
CA LEU A 489 16.39 5.83 -2.80
C LEU A 489 15.34 5.97 -3.90
N ARG A 490 14.55 4.90 -4.10
CA ARG A 490 13.41 4.90 -5.03
C ARG A 490 12.10 4.72 -4.27
N LEU A 491 11.10 5.54 -4.60
CA LEU A 491 9.79 5.56 -3.93
C LEU A 491 8.67 5.52 -4.96
N LEU A 492 7.65 4.70 -4.71
CA LEU A 492 6.36 4.75 -5.40
C LEU A 492 5.32 5.37 -4.46
N GLY A 493 4.63 6.44 -4.88
CA GLY A 493 3.50 7.00 -4.15
C GLY A 493 2.17 6.79 -4.87
N PHE A 494 1.15 6.40 -4.11
CA PHE A 494 -0.25 6.50 -4.51
C PHE A 494 -0.85 7.71 -3.80
N GLY A 495 -1.13 8.79 -4.52
CA GLY A 495 -1.89 9.94 -4.01
C GLY A 495 -3.38 9.65 -4.11
N ILE A 496 -4.10 9.70 -3.00
CA ILE A 496 -5.55 9.48 -2.92
C ILE A 496 -6.23 10.84 -2.72
N ASN A 497 -7.37 11.10 -3.41
CA ASN A 497 -8.00 12.42 -3.50
C ASN A 497 -7.05 13.42 -4.16
N ALA A 498 -6.69 13.13 -5.41
CA ALA A 498 -5.54 13.69 -6.12
C ALA A 498 -5.87 14.72 -7.22
N ASP A 499 -7.11 14.77 -7.69
CA ASP A 499 -7.60 15.80 -8.61
C ASP A 499 -7.35 17.20 -8.05
N GLU A 500 -6.94 18.15 -8.88
CA GLU A 500 -6.48 19.50 -8.47
C GLU A 500 -5.41 19.57 -7.33
N ASN A 501 -4.74 18.46 -6.96
CA ASN A 501 -3.78 18.49 -5.86
C ASN A 501 -2.51 19.28 -6.20
N GLN A 502 -2.21 20.30 -5.40
CA GLN A 502 -1.03 21.15 -5.52
C GLN A 502 0.05 20.73 -4.51
N ARG A 503 1.30 20.67 -4.95
CA ARG A 503 2.47 20.47 -4.07
C ARG A 503 3.13 21.81 -3.77
N ASN A 504 3.14 22.17 -2.50
CA ASN A 504 3.57 23.47 -2.01
C ASN A 504 4.91 23.31 -1.29
N PHE A 505 6.01 23.83 -1.85
CA PHE A 505 7.32 23.77 -1.22
C PHE A 505 7.47 24.88 -0.16
N LEU A 506 8.28 24.63 0.86
CA LEU A 506 8.58 25.56 1.95
C LEU A 506 10.04 26.07 1.89
N ALA A 507 10.85 25.52 0.99
CA ALA A 507 12.24 25.84 0.77
C ALA A 507 12.59 25.70 -0.72
N GLY A 508 13.66 26.37 -1.16
CA GLY A 508 14.10 26.33 -2.56
C GLY A 508 13.87 27.64 -3.33
N SER A 509 14.20 27.61 -4.62
CA SER A 509 14.10 28.74 -5.55
C SER A 509 12.70 28.91 -6.17
N GLU A 510 12.12 27.81 -6.63
CA GLU A 510 10.79 27.70 -7.26
C GLU A 510 9.79 27.02 -6.30
N ASP A 511 8.49 27.15 -6.59
CA ASP A 511 7.32 26.61 -5.85
C ASP A 511 7.28 26.82 -4.32
N ASN A 512 8.19 27.64 -3.80
CA ASN A 512 8.36 27.92 -2.39
C ASN A 512 7.38 29.02 -1.94
N VAL A 513 6.30 28.63 -1.29
CA VAL A 513 5.21 29.55 -0.87
C VAL A 513 5.68 30.64 0.09
N ILE A 514 6.71 30.38 0.90
CA ILE A 514 7.27 31.36 1.84
C ILE A 514 7.95 32.52 1.09
N ARG A 515 8.41 32.31 -0.15
CA ARG A 515 8.92 33.40 -1.01
C ARG A 515 7.80 34.32 -1.49
N GLN A 516 6.60 33.79 -1.70
CA GLN A 516 5.46 34.51 -2.29
C GLN A 516 4.71 35.40 -1.28
N LEU A 517 4.95 35.25 0.02
CA LEU A 517 4.41 36.15 1.04
C LEU A 517 4.93 37.59 0.84
N ASP A 518 4.06 38.58 1.01
CA ASP A 518 4.45 39.99 1.02
C ASP A 518 5.48 40.31 2.12
N LYS A 519 6.23 41.39 1.96
CA LYS A 519 7.29 41.78 2.91
C LYS A 519 6.72 42.10 4.29
N GLU A 520 5.60 42.78 4.28
CA GLU A 520 4.83 43.21 5.44
C GLU A 520 4.27 41.99 6.19
N VAL A 521 3.82 40.97 5.46
CA VAL A 521 3.42 39.67 6.03
C VAL A 521 4.62 38.93 6.61
N LYS A 522 5.75 38.84 5.89
CA LYS A 522 7.00 38.25 6.39
C LYS A 522 7.49 38.91 7.69
N GLN A 523 7.35 40.23 7.80
CA GLN A 523 7.72 41.01 9.00
C GLN A 523 6.83 40.69 10.22
N LEU A 524 5.57 40.33 9.99
CA LEU A 524 4.63 39.95 11.06
C LEU A 524 4.72 38.45 11.40
N THR A 525 5.02 37.60 10.43
CA THR A 525 5.11 36.13 10.59
C THR A 525 6.43 35.68 11.24
N PHE A 526 7.55 36.36 10.97
CA PHE A 526 8.88 35.91 11.42
C PHE A 526 9.54 36.92 12.37
N PRO A 527 10.27 36.47 13.42
CA PRO A 527 10.90 37.34 14.40
C PRO A 527 12.20 38.03 13.93
N GLY A 528 12.59 37.85 12.66
CA GLY A 528 13.77 38.48 12.05
C GLY A 528 13.40 39.69 11.18
N SER A 529 14.39 40.49 10.77
CA SER A 529 14.13 41.55 9.78
C SER A 529 13.72 40.97 8.43
N VAL A 530 13.00 41.75 7.62
CA VAL A 530 12.62 41.36 6.25
C VAL A 530 13.87 41.05 5.43
N GLU A 531 14.92 41.84 5.60
CA GLU A 531 16.22 41.68 4.95
C GLU A 531 16.93 40.37 5.36
N ASP A 532 16.82 39.96 6.63
CA ASP A 532 17.35 38.69 7.11
C ASP A 532 16.55 37.50 6.58
N VAL A 533 15.22 37.58 6.58
CA VAL A 533 14.31 36.54 6.06
C VAL A 533 14.50 36.36 4.56
N GLU A 534 14.47 37.44 3.78
CA GLU A 534 14.70 37.44 2.33
C GLU A 534 16.10 36.90 1.98
N ARG A 535 17.14 37.25 2.76
CA ARG A 535 18.49 36.71 2.58
C ARG A 535 18.56 35.23 2.92
N LEU A 536 17.93 34.80 4.03
CA LEU A 536 17.95 33.42 4.49
C LEU A 536 17.27 32.48 3.49
N ILE A 537 16.07 32.82 3.00
CA ILE A 537 15.33 32.00 2.04
C ILE A 537 16.10 31.90 0.71
N LYS A 538 16.81 32.96 0.31
CA LYS A 538 17.66 32.98 -0.89
C LYS A 538 19.01 32.25 -0.74
N ASN A 539 19.36 31.74 0.46
CA ASN A 539 20.56 30.91 0.60
C ASN A 539 20.40 29.55 -0.10
N GLN A 540 19.17 29.02 -0.22
CA GLN A 540 18.92 27.84 -1.04
C GLN A 540 18.67 28.25 -2.49
N GLN A 541 19.55 27.79 -3.38
CA GLN A 541 19.58 28.09 -4.82
C GLN A 541 19.15 26.88 -5.67
N GLN A 542 18.66 25.82 -5.02
CA GLN A 542 18.18 24.59 -5.65
C GLN A 542 16.68 24.43 -5.37
N SER A 543 15.90 24.14 -6.40
CA SER A 543 14.48 23.81 -6.31
C SER A 543 14.29 22.31 -6.12
N TYR A 544 13.23 21.91 -5.42
CA TYR A 544 12.74 20.54 -5.23
C TYR A 544 13.68 19.58 -4.49
N PHE A 545 14.87 19.30 -5.03
CA PHE A 545 15.90 18.45 -4.43
C PHE A 545 17.19 19.22 -4.15
N ALA A 546 17.88 18.94 -3.04
CA ALA A 546 19.13 19.59 -2.66
C ALA A 546 20.13 18.62 -2.00
N ASN A 547 21.37 19.08 -1.73
CA ASN A 547 22.31 18.34 -0.89
C ASN A 547 21.86 18.36 0.59
N ALA A 548 21.71 17.19 1.21
CA ALA A 548 21.39 17.02 2.63
C ALA A 548 22.52 17.45 3.59
N GLN A 549 23.78 17.44 3.14
CA GLN A 549 24.98 17.72 3.94
C GLN A 549 25.82 18.89 3.36
N PRO A 550 25.27 20.10 3.22
CA PRO A 550 25.95 21.22 2.57
C PRO A 550 27.23 21.66 3.30
N GLN A 551 27.28 21.52 4.63
CA GLN A 551 28.45 21.92 5.42
C GLN A 551 29.65 21.00 5.21
N GLN A 552 29.44 19.68 5.09
CA GLN A 552 30.52 18.73 4.82
C GLN A 552 31.09 18.93 3.41
N GLN A 553 30.25 19.21 2.41
CA GLN A 553 30.72 19.55 1.07
C GLN A 553 31.55 20.85 1.07
N GLN A 554 31.12 21.89 1.79
CA GLN A 554 31.92 23.10 1.95
C GLN A 554 33.26 22.88 2.67
N GLN A 555 33.33 21.95 3.62
CA GLN A 555 34.61 21.57 4.26
C GLN A 555 35.54 20.87 3.27
N ARG A 556 35.06 19.82 2.59
CA ARG A 556 35.83 19.11 1.55
C ARG A 556 36.30 20.04 0.41
N GLU A 557 35.49 21.00 0.01
CA GLU A 557 35.89 22.02 -0.97
C GLU A 557 36.96 22.99 -0.44
N LYS A 558 36.85 23.44 0.81
CA LYS A 558 37.87 24.30 1.45
C LYS A 558 39.20 23.56 1.61
N GLU A 559 39.16 22.26 1.91
CA GLU A 559 40.34 21.39 2.00
C GLU A 559 40.96 21.11 0.63
N GLY A 560 40.17 20.75 -0.38
CA GLY A 560 40.65 20.57 -1.76
C GLY A 560 41.27 21.85 -2.35
N ARG A 561 40.72 23.02 -2.02
CA ARG A 561 41.31 24.33 -2.38
C ARG A 561 42.59 24.67 -1.61
N ARG A 562 42.78 24.14 -0.39
CA ARG A 562 44.07 24.21 0.33
C ARG A 562 45.10 23.29 -0.31
N GLY A 563 44.75 22.02 -0.59
CA GLY A 563 45.63 21.06 -1.26
C GLY A 563 46.16 21.57 -2.60
N ARG A 564 45.29 22.11 -3.46
CA ARG A 564 45.71 22.71 -4.75
C ARG A 564 46.60 23.95 -4.64
N ARG A 565 46.67 24.61 -3.48
CA ARG A 565 47.60 25.73 -3.23
C ARG A 565 48.97 25.28 -2.70
N GLY A 566 49.12 24.02 -2.28
CA GLY A 566 50.40 23.47 -1.81
C GLY A 566 51.35 22.97 -2.91
N LEU A 567 50.89 22.90 -4.17
CA LEU A 567 51.62 22.31 -5.31
C LEU A 567 52.22 23.35 -6.28
N ILE A 568 52.30 24.62 -5.89
CA ILE A 568 52.85 25.70 -6.74
C ILE A 568 53.91 26.50 -5.97
N PHE A 569 55.00 25.84 -5.54
CA PHE A 569 56.30 26.46 -5.20
C PHE A 569 57.39 25.37 -5.08
N SER A 570 57.91 24.91 -6.22
CA SER A 570 59.16 24.14 -6.37
C SER A 570 59.52 24.02 -7.86
N ILE A 571 60.19 25.04 -8.39
CA ILE A 571 60.99 25.05 -9.63
C ILE A 571 62.25 25.87 -9.31
#